data_AF-A0A318QVW8-F1
#
_entry.id   AF-A0A318QVW8-F1
#
_cell.length_a   1.000
_cell.length_b   1.000
_cell.length_c   1.000
_cell.angle_alpha   90.00
_cell.angle_beta   90.00
_cell.angle_gamma   90.00
#
_symmetry.space_group_name_H-M   'P 1'
#
loop_
_entity.id
_entity.type
_entity.pdbx_description
1 polymer ?
#
loop_
_entity_poly.entity_id
_entity_poly.type
_entity_poly.pdbx_seq_one_letter_code
_entity_poly.pdbx_strand_id
1 'polypeptide(L)' 'MGFGPRLPSLRKKIAARTSYKRYIKHNLGFKAPRGWGWLTNPRKAAYNRVYYRKNKLWNGLLGWVVIGAIVAMLLGAFH' A
#
# COMPACT_ATOMS: atom_id res chain seq x y z
N MET A 1 0.48 5.66 -27.18
CA MET A 1 1.62 6.39 -26.59
C MET A 1 2.08 7.42 -27.62
N GLY A 2 1.97 8.72 -27.31
CA GLY A 2 2.42 9.77 -28.24
C GLY A 2 3.87 10.14 -27.96
N PHE A 3 4.77 9.84 -28.91
CA PHE A 3 6.18 10.22 -28.87
C PHE A 3 6.37 11.50 -29.70
N GLY A 4 6.10 12.65 -29.09
CA GLY A 4 6.50 13.96 -29.63
C GLY A 4 7.46 14.66 -28.66
N PRO A 5 8.30 15.60 -29.14
CA PRO A 5 9.17 16.38 -28.26
C PRO A 5 8.33 17.08 -27.18
N ARG A 6 8.65 16.82 -25.91
CA ARG A 6 7.93 17.43 -24.79
C ARG A 6 8.26 18.91 -24.76
N LEU A 7 7.33 19.77 -25.18
CA LEU A 7 7.50 21.21 -25.05
C LEU A 7 7.65 21.57 -23.56
N PRO A 8 8.81 22.10 -23.13
CA PRO A 8 9.02 22.40 -21.73
C PRO A 8 8.28 23.69 -21.36
N SER A 9 7.14 23.58 -20.68
CA SER A 9 6.43 24.75 -20.17
C SER A 9 7.21 25.42 -19.03
N LEU A 10 7.49 26.73 -19.15
CA LEU A 10 8.20 27.53 -18.15
C LEU A 10 7.48 27.52 -16.78
N ARG A 11 6.14 27.60 -16.78
CA ARG A 11 5.33 27.51 -15.56
C ARG A 11 5.57 26.22 -14.78
N LYS A 12 5.60 25.05 -15.45
CA LYS A 12 5.88 23.78 -14.77
C LYS A 12 7.32 23.71 -14.26
N LYS A 13 8.29 24.29 -14.97
CA LYS A 13 9.69 24.37 -14.51
C LYS A 13 9.81 25.18 -13.21
N ILE A 14 9.17 26.34 -13.14
CA ILE A 14 9.16 27.19 -11.95
C ILE A 14 8.41 26.50 -10.81
N ALA A 15 7.19 26.02 -11.06
CA ALA A 15 6.38 25.33 -10.05
C ALA A 15 7.06 24.07 -9.48
N ALA A 16 7.84 23.35 -10.29
CA ALA A 16 8.62 22.20 -9.82
C ALA A 16 9.78 22.62 -8.90
N ARG A 17 10.40 23.79 -9.15
CA ARG A 17 11.49 24.35 -8.33
C ARG A 17 10.97 25.00 -7.04
N THR A 18 9.81 25.66 -7.08
CA THR A 18 9.23 26.37 -5.94
C THR A 18 8.13 25.59 -5.21
N SER A 19 8.00 24.28 -5.49
CA SER A 19 7.01 23.44 -4.82
C SER A 19 7.28 23.36 -3.32
N TYR A 20 6.48 24.09 -2.53
CA TYR A 20 6.57 24.14 -1.08
C TYR A 20 6.48 22.74 -0.44
N LYS A 21 5.58 21.88 -0.94
CA LYS A 21 5.47 20.48 -0.47
C LYS A 21 6.75 19.67 -0.69
N ARG A 22 7.46 19.89 -1.81
CA ARG A 22 8.75 19.24 -2.09
C ARG A 22 9.83 19.76 -1.15
N TYR A 23 9.90 21.08 -0.96
CA TYR A 23 10.85 21.71 -0.06
C TYR A 23 10.69 21.20 1.38
N ILE A 24 9.46 21.14 1.90
CA ILE A 24 9.20 20.59 3.24
C ILE A 24 9.62 19.13 3.34
N LYS A 25 9.25 18.30 2.36
CA LYS A 25 9.52 16.85 2.41
C LYS A 25 11.01 16.51 2.24
N HIS A 26 11.74 17.28 1.43
CA HIS A 26 13.13 16.98 1.05
C HIS A 26 14.18 17.81 1.79
N ASN A 27 13.91 19.09 2.10
CA ASN A 27 14.88 19.97 2.75
C ASN A 27 14.65 20.09 4.26
N LEU A 28 13.39 20.08 4.73
CA LEU A 28 13.07 20.09 6.16
C LEU A 28 13.05 18.68 6.78
N GLY A 29 13.34 17.63 6.00
CA GLY A 29 13.44 16.27 6.52
C GLY A 29 12.12 15.64 6.97
N PHE A 30 10.95 16.22 6.65
CA PHE A 30 9.63 15.64 6.92
C PHE A 30 9.31 14.46 5.99
N LYS A 31 10.20 13.46 5.94
CA LYS A 31 9.86 12.13 5.46
C LYS A 31 9.14 11.45 6.61
N ALA A 32 7.84 11.20 6.46
CA ALA A 32 7.08 10.38 7.41
C ALA A 32 7.82 9.04 7.60
N PRO A 33 8.42 8.77 8.78
CA PRO A 33 9.08 7.52 9.07
C PRO A 33 8.09 6.35 8.95
N ARG A 34 8.60 5.13 8.77
CA ARG A 34 7.74 3.93 8.82
C ARG A 34 6.99 3.92 10.15
N GLY A 35 5.65 3.80 10.10
CA GLY A 35 4.78 3.83 11.29
C GLY A 35 3.98 5.13 11.49
N TRP A 36 4.32 6.23 10.82
CA TRP A 36 3.58 7.51 10.90
C TRP A 36 2.26 7.53 10.12
N GLY A 37 1.77 6.36 9.70
CA GLY A 37 0.46 6.22 9.06
C GLY A 37 -0.68 6.77 9.93
N TRP A 38 -0.56 6.70 11.26
CA TRP A 38 -1.56 7.23 12.19
C TRP A 38 -1.68 8.77 12.14
N LEU A 39 -0.57 9.48 11.99
CA LEU A 39 -0.54 10.95 11.91
C LEU A 39 -0.85 11.46 10.50
N THR A 40 -0.40 10.74 9.47
CA THR A 40 -0.51 11.20 8.06
C THR A 40 -1.79 10.75 7.38
N ASN A 41 -2.34 9.59 7.74
CA ASN A 41 -3.60 9.07 7.20
C ASN A 41 -4.23 8.04 8.17
N PRO A 42 -4.92 8.51 9.24
CA PRO A 42 -5.44 7.63 10.29
C PRO A 42 -6.46 6.61 9.76
N ARG A 43 -7.29 6.99 8.78
CA ARG A 43 -8.28 6.09 8.17
C ARG A 43 -7.62 4.90 7.49
N LYS A 44 -6.58 5.15 6.68
CA LYS A 44 -5.84 4.10 5.99
C LYS A 44 -5.05 3.23 6.97
N ALA A 45 -4.50 3.82 8.03
CA ALA A 45 -3.79 3.08 9.07
C ALA A 45 -4.72 2.11 9.83
N ALA A 46 -5.93 2.57 10.18
CA ALA A 46 -6.94 1.74 10.84
C ALA A 46 -7.41 0.58 9.94
N TYR A 47 -7.73 0.88 8.68
CA TYR A 47 -8.11 -0.14 7.69
C TYR A 47 -7.01 -1.21 7.53
N ASN A 48 -5.76 -0.77 7.33
CA ASN A 48 -4.63 -1.69 7.19
C ASN A 48 -4.45 -2.55 8.44
N ARG A 49 -4.64 -2.01 9.65
CA ARG A 49 -4.53 -2.79 10.90
C ARG A 49 -5.58 -3.91 10.97
N VAL A 50 -6.83 -3.62 10.61
CA VAL A 50 -7.90 -4.64 10.59
C VAL A 50 -7.65 -5.67 9.48
N TYR A 51 -7.27 -5.21 8.28
CA TYR A 51 -6.98 -6.07 7.14
C TYR A 51 -5.80 -7.02 7.41
N TYR A 52 -4.69 -6.50 7.95
CA TYR A 52 -3.52 -7.33 8.30
C TYR A 52 -3.84 -8.34 9.40
N ARG A 53 -4.70 -7.99 10.36
CA ARG A 53 -5.16 -8.90 11.42
C ARG A 53 -6.01 -10.04 10.84
N LYS A 54 -6.92 -9.75 9.91
CA LYS A 54 -7.72 -10.77 9.21
C LYS A 54 -6.84 -11.67 8.34
N ASN A 55 -5.94 -11.08 7.55
CA ASN A 55 -5.06 -11.85 6.68
C ASN A 55 -4.06 -12.72 7.46
N LYS A 56 -3.59 -12.28 8.62
CA LYS A 56 -2.70 -13.11 9.46
C LYS A 56 -3.40 -14.37 9.99
N LEU A 57 -4.70 -14.27 10.26
CA LEU A 57 -5.52 -15.40 10.70
C LEU A 57 -5.68 -16.44 9.56
N TRP A 58 -5.98 -15.96 8.35
CA TRP A 58 -6.18 -16.78 7.16
C TRP A 58 -4.89 -17.32 6.54
N ASN A 59 -3.78 -16.59 6.62
CA ASN A 59 -2.47 -17.06 6.14
C ASN A 59 -1.74 -17.93 7.17
N GLY A 60 -2.33 -18.16 8.35
CA GLY A 60 -1.77 -18.97 9.42
C GLY A 60 -2.24 -20.43 9.36
N LEU A 61 -1.89 -21.18 10.41
CA LEU A 61 -2.24 -22.60 10.57
C LEU A 61 -3.74 -22.88 10.35
N LEU A 62 -4.61 -21.99 10.84
CA LEU A 62 -6.06 -22.11 10.69
C LEU A 62 -6.51 -22.14 9.23
N GLY A 63 -5.95 -21.28 8.37
CA GLY A 63 -6.32 -21.29 6.95
C GLY A 63 -5.85 -22.56 6.24
N TRP A 64 -4.65 -23.03 6.54
CA TRP A 64 -4.13 -24.30 6.00
C TRP A 64 -4.91 -25.52 6.48
N VAL A 65 -5.35 -25.53 7.73
CA VAL A 65 -6.20 -26.61 8.28
C VAL A 65 -7.57 -26.62 7.59
N VAL A 66 -8.19 -25.45 7.38
CA VAL A 66 -9.47 -25.37 6.66
C VAL A 66 -9.33 -25.81 5.21
N ILE A 67 -8.28 -25.37 4.51
CA ILE A 67 -7.99 -25.80 3.13
C ILE A 67 -7.75 -27.31 3.08
N GLY A 68 -6.95 -27.85 4.00
CA GLY A 68 -6.69 -29.29 4.10
C GLY A 68 -7.95 -30.11 4.36
N ALA A 69 -8.84 -29.64 5.24
CA ALA A 69 -10.12 -30.29 5.52
C ALA A 69 -11.04 -30.30 4.29
N ILE A 70 -11.12 -29.19 3.56
CA ILE A 70 -11.90 -29.09 2.32
C ILE A 70 -11.33 -30.05 1.26
N VAL A 71 -10.00 -30.08 1.09
CA VAL A 71 -9.35 -31.00 0.14
C VAL A 71 -9.59 -32.46 0.53
N ALA A 72 -9.49 -32.81 1.81
CA ALA A 72 -9.77 -34.16 2.30
C ALA A 72 -11.24 -34.57 2.09
N MET A 73 -12.20 -33.67 2.32
CA MET A 73 -13.62 -33.91 2.03
C MET A 73 -13.89 -34.10 0.54
N LEU A 74 -13.25 -33.29 -0.31
CA LEU A 74 -13.39 -33.42 -1.76
C LEU A 74 -12.81 -34.74 -2.25
N LEU A 75 -11.58 -35.09 -1.84
CA LEU A 75 -10.94 -36.35 -2.22
C LEU A 75 -11.70 -37.57 -1.68
N GLY A 76 -12.25 -37.50 -0.46
CA GLY A 76 -13.09 -38.55 0.11
C GLY A 76 -14.47 -38.68 -0.53
N ALA A 77 -14.97 -37.65 -1.22
CA ALA A 77 -16.23 -37.69 -1.97
C ALA A 77 -16.08 -38.32 -3.38
N PHE A 78 -14.84 -38.54 -3.85
CA PHE A 78 -14.55 -39.18 -5.14
C PHE A 78 -14.18 -40.66 -5.01
N HIS A 79 -14.35 -41.27 -3.83
CA HIS A 79 -14.01 -42.66 -3.55
C HIS A 79 -15.21 -43.48 -3.05
#